data_AF-A0A924BHA6-F1
#
_entry.id   AF-A0A924BHA6-F1
#
_cell.length_a   1.000
_cell.length_b   1.000
_cell.length_c   1.000
_cell.angle_alpha   90.00
_cell.angle_beta   90.00
_cell.angle_gamma   90.00
#
_symmetry.space_group_name_H-M   'P 1'
#
loop_
_entity.id
_entity.type
_entity.pdbx_description
1 polymer ?
#
loop_
_entity_poly.entity_id
_entity_poly.type
_entity_poly.pdbx_seq_one_letter_code
_entity_poly.pdbx_strand_id
1 'polypeptide(L)'
;MASSSDDAAGIARAVAQRDSFGALRGAASPSRWIGAPIPAAAPGAHALLPLTLRLGPPGGPFQGALLAFIDLDVFQRVYDSLDTSQRGFATLFLRDGWIVVRAPADAAIQARNWAGTPLFQDRIPKAAVDTVRQTIAADNVERIYTYRVLPDAPLVVSFGVSLTEVLASWHERRQLHGAILLAALLALAGASWAARCARSRSAKRRGDRCARARRAFAA
;
A
#
# COMPACT_ATOMS: atom_id res chain seq x y z
N MET A 1 38.30 7.34 17.99
CA MET A 1 37.53 6.15 17.55
C MET A 1 36.96 5.33 18.73
N ALA A 2 36.77 5.90 19.93
CA ALA A 2 36.29 5.17 21.12
C ALA A 2 34.77 5.29 21.42
N SER A 3 33.99 6.03 20.61
CA SER A 3 32.57 6.31 20.91
C SER A 3 31.63 5.12 20.62
N SER A 4 31.87 4.37 19.55
CA SER A 4 30.90 3.38 19.05
C SER A 4 30.68 2.19 19.98
N SER A 5 31.70 1.73 20.72
CA SER A 5 31.58 0.58 21.62
C SER A 5 30.91 0.94 22.94
N ASP A 6 31.18 2.14 23.47
CA ASP A 6 30.58 2.63 24.72
C ASP A 6 29.11 2.99 24.51
N ASP A 7 28.75 3.56 23.35
CA ASP A 7 27.36 3.81 22.97
C ASP A 7 26.58 2.50 22.79
N ALA A 8 27.17 1.49 22.13
CA ALA A 8 26.56 0.17 21.98
C ALA A 8 26.39 -0.55 23.33
N ALA A 9 27.35 -0.45 24.24
CA ALA A 9 27.27 -1.01 25.58
C ALA A 9 26.21 -0.29 26.44
N GLY A 10 26.09 1.02 26.32
CA GLY A 10 25.04 1.82 26.94
C GLY A 10 23.64 1.44 26.47
N ILE A 11 23.45 1.31 25.14
CA ILE A 11 22.20 0.85 24.53
C ILE A 11 21.90 -0.59 24.96
N ALA A 12 22.89 -1.49 24.92
CA ALA A 12 22.74 -2.87 25.37
C ALA A 12 22.28 -2.96 26.83
N ARG A 13 22.86 -2.13 27.71
CA ARG A 13 22.51 -2.09 29.12
C ARG A 13 21.11 -1.51 29.35
N ALA A 14 20.74 -0.44 28.63
CA ALA A 14 19.41 0.13 28.67
C ALA A 14 18.33 -0.85 28.18
N VAL A 15 18.61 -1.61 27.12
CA VAL A 15 17.71 -2.62 26.54
C VAL A 15 17.60 -3.85 27.46
N ALA A 16 18.70 -4.33 28.01
CA ALA A 16 18.71 -5.41 29.00
C ALA A 16 17.89 -5.05 30.25
N GLN A 17 17.85 -3.77 30.62
CA GLN A 17 17.05 -3.29 31.75
C GLN A 17 15.58 -3.01 31.40
N ARG A 18 15.26 -2.73 30.14
CA ARG A 18 13.92 -2.24 29.76
C ARG A 18 12.86 -3.33 29.75
N ASP A 19 13.07 -4.46 29.05
CA ASP A 19 12.02 -5.49 28.91
C ASP A 19 12.54 -6.89 28.53
N SER A 20 13.63 -7.00 27.76
CA SER A 20 14.07 -8.24 27.10
C SER A 20 14.57 -9.32 28.07
N PHE A 21 15.28 -8.92 29.12
CA PHE A 21 15.90 -9.84 30.08
C PHE A 21 14.89 -10.34 31.13
N GLY A 22 13.79 -9.62 31.33
CA GLY A 22 12.64 -10.07 32.12
C GLY A 22 11.87 -11.16 31.39
N ALA A 23 11.58 -10.94 30.11
CA ALA A 23 10.82 -11.85 29.26
C ALA A 23 11.48 -13.24 29.07
N LEU A 24 12.80 -13.35 29.23
CA LEU A 24 13.57 -14.61 29.05
C LEU A 24 13.86 -15.39 30.33
N ARG A 25 13.59 -14.82 31.51
CA ARG A 25 13.88 -15.45 32.83
C ARG A 25 12.84 -16.49 33.26
N GLY A 26 11.64 -16.48 32.67
CA GLY A 26 10.59 -17.44 33.00
C GLY A 26 10.90 -18.85 32.52
N ALA A 27 10.44 -19.87 33.26
CA ALA A 27 10.61 -21.27 32.88
C ALA A 27 9.91 -21.64 31.54
N ALA A 28 8.89 -20.87 31.15
CA ALA A 28 8.15 -21.01 29.89
C ALA A 28 8.57 -20.00 28.81
N SER A 29 9.68 -19.27 29.00
CA SER A 29 10.09 -18.21 28.08
C SER A 29 10.57 -18.77 26.74
N PRO A 30 10.23 -18.12 25.61
CA PRO A 30 10.71 -18.52 24.30
C PRO A 30 12.24 -18.43 24.23
N SER A 31 12.86 -19.29 23.41
CA SER A 31 14.33 -19.30 23.25
C SER A 31 14.87 -18.06 22.55
N ARG A 32 14.01 -17.26 21.91
CA ARG A 32 14.33 -16.01 21.21
C ARG A 32 13.24 -14.99 21.44
N TRP A 33 13.64 -13.72 21.47
CA TRP A 33 12.75 -12.58 21.59
C TRP A 33 13.22 -11.46 20.63
N ILE A 34 12.26 -10.79 20.01
CA ILE A 34 12.50 -9.62 19.16
C ILE A 34 11.79 -8.45 19.81
N GLY A 35 12.51 -7.37 20.05
CA GLY A 35 11.95 -6.18 20.68
C GLY A 35 11.48 -5.13 19.70
N ALA A 36 10.82 -4.12 20.25
CA ALA A 36 10.48 -2.92 19.51
C ALA A 36 11.75 -2.28 18.90
N PRO A 37 11.70 -1.82 17.64
CA PRO A 37 12.76 -1.04 17.03
C PRO A 37 13.16 0.15 17.90
N ILE A 38 14.46 0.32 18.05
CA ILE A 38 15.06 1.45 18.76
C ILE A 38 15.33 2.53 17.71
N PRO A 39 14.70 3.71 17.82
CA PRO A 39 14.92 4.79 16.86
C PRO A 39 16.37 5.26 16.91
N ALA A 40 16.84 5.80 15.78
CA ALA A 40 18.16 6.42 15.69
C ALA A 40 18.31 7.52 16.75
N ALA A 41 19.38 7.45 17.55
CA ALA A 41 19.63 8.41 18.62
C ALA A 41 20.25 9.73 18.13
N ALA A 42 20.82 9.74 16.93
CA ALA A 42 21.52 10.89 16.36
C ALA A 42 21.30 10.98 14.84
N PRO A 43 21.43 12.18 14.24
CA PRO A 43 21.44 12.34 12.78
C PRO A 43 22.53 11.47 12.15
N GLY A 44 22.16 10.69 11.13
CA GLY A 44 23.07 9.75 10.45
C GLY A 44 23.25 8.39 11.15
N ALA A 45 22.65 8.19 12.33
CA ALA A 45 22.51 6.86 12.91
C ALA A 45 21.27 6.15 12.34
N HIS A 46 21.28 4.82 12.37
CA HIS A 46 20.16 4.00 11.93
C HIS A 46 19.38 3.47 13.12
N ALA A 47 18.11 3.16 12.88
CA ALA A 47 17.31 2.46 13.86
C ALA A 47 17.82 1.01 14.02
N LEU A 48 17.78 0.49 15.24
CA LEU A 48 18.29 -0.85 15.58
C LEU A 48 17.15 -1.76 16.02
N LEU A 49 17.14 -3.00 15.54
CA LEU A 49 16.23 -4.03 16.00
C LEU A 49 16.92 -4.92 17.05
N PRO A 50 16.51 -4.87 18.33
CA PRO A 50 17.09 -5.72 19.36
C PRO A 50 16.57 -7.16 19.21
N LEU A 51 17.50 -8.11 19.25
CA LEU A 51 17.27 -9.54 19.28
C LEU A 51 17.90 -10.13 20.53
N THR A 52 17.13 -10.88 21.30
CA THR A 52 17.65 -11.55 22.49
C THR A 52 17.47 -13.05 22.38
N LEU A 53 18.55 -13.80 22.64
CA LEU A 53 18.58 -15.25 22.62
C LEU A 53 18.87 -15.76 24.02
N ARG A 54 18.07 -16.72 24.49
CA ARG A 54 18.29 -17.37 25.78
C ARG A 54 19.43 -18.39 25.67
N LEU A 55 20.36 -18.36 26.62
CA LEU A 55 21.43 -19.34 26.73
C LEU A 55 21.03 -20.45 27.72
N GLY A 56 21.31 -21.69 27.32
CA GLY A 56 20.99 -22.90 28.09
C GLY A 56 20.01 -23.84 27.36
N PRO A 57 19.83 -25.07 27.87
CA PRO A 57 18.96 -26.06 27.24
C PRO A 57 17.49 -25.60 27.22
N PRO A 58 16.70 -25.98 26.19
CA PRO A 58 15.25 -25.71 26.16
C PRO A 58 14.57 -26.23 27.42
N GLY A 59 13.81 -25.38 28.13
CA GLY A 59 13.11 -25.74 29.37
C GLY A 59 13.99 -26.00 30.60
N GLY A 60 15.32 -25.96 30.47
CA GLY A 60 16.27 -26.14 31.59
C GLY A 60 16.57 -24.84 32.35
N PRO A 61 17.57 -24.80 33.23
CA PRO A 61 17.94 -23.58 33.96
C PRO A 61 18.42 -22.48 33.01
N PHE A 62 18.06 -21.23 33.30
CA PHE A 62 18.51 -20.06 32.57
C PHE A 62 20.00 -19.80 32.87
N GLN A 63 20.85 -19.77 31.83
CA GLN A 63 22.30 -19.58 31.98
C GLN A 63 22.77 -18.19 31.54
N GLY A 64 21.84 -17.35 31.06
CA GLY A 64 22.13 -16.01 30.55
C GLY A 64 21.37 -15.73 29.26
N ALA A 65 21.66 -14.58 28.65
CA ALA A 65 21.10 -14.21 27.36
C ALA A 65 22.15 -13.49 26.50
N LEU A 66 22.12 -13.78 25.20
CA LEU A 66 22.87 -13.03 24.19
C LEU A 66 21.97 -11.94 23.63
N LEU A 67 22.45 -10.70 23.64
CA LEU A 67 21.79 -9.57 23.01
C LEU A 67 22.54 -9.20 21.73
N ALA A 68 21.82 -9.11 20.63
CA ALA A 68 22.30 -8.66 19.35
C ALA A 68 21.42 -7.53 18.82
N PHE A 69 22.00 -6.66 17.99
CA PHE A 69 21.29 -5.58 17.31
C PHE A 69 21.43 -5.78 15.81
N ILE A 70 20.30 -5.69 15.09
CA ILE A 70 20.31 -5.62 13.63
C ILE A 70 20.15 -4.16 13.22
N ASP A 71 21.05 -3.67 12.37
CA ASP A 71 20.90 -2.38 11.71
C ASP A 71 19.76 -2.46 10.69
N LEU A 72 18.72 -1.64 10.89
CA LEU A 72 17.53 -1.63 10.04
C LEU A 72 17.80 -1.07 8.64
N ASP A 73 18.91 -0.38 8.42
CA ASP A 73 19.31 0.09 7.09
C ASP A 73 19.54 -1.06 6.10
N VAL A 74 19.91 -2.25 6.59
CA VAL A 74 20.00 -3.46 5.76
C VAL A 74 18.65 -3.78 5.10
N PHE A 75 17.55 -3.63 5.84
CA PHE A 75 16.21 -3.82 5.29
C PHE A 75 15.73 -2.61 4.50
N GLN A 76 16.06 -1.40 4.96
CA GLN A 76 15.64 -0.15 4.31
C GLN A 76 16.13 -0.10 2.86
N ARG A 77 17.40 -0.43 2.60
CA ARG A 77 17.95 -0.47 1.23
C ARG A 77 17.20 -1.42 0.30
N VAL A 78 16.74 -2.56 0.81
CA VAL A 78 15.93 -3.50 0.02
C VAL A 78 14.55 -2.90 -0.27
N TYR A 79 13.93 -2.31 0.75
CA TYR A 79 12.60 -1.71 0.61
C TYR A 79 12.59 -0.48 -0.29
N ASP A 80 13.63 0.35 -0.25
CA ASP A 80 13.78 1.53 -1.11
C ASP A 80 14.02 1.15 -2.57
N SER A 81 14.51 -0.07 -2.84
CA SER A 81 14.64 -0.58 -4.20
C SER A 81 13.33 -1.08 -4.80
N LEU A 82 12.28 -1.25 -3.98
CA LEU A 82 10.96 -1.62 -4.45
C LEU A 82 10.31 -0.41 -5.11
N ASP A 83 9.78 -0.60 -6.32
CA ASP A 83 8.90 0.38 -6.94
C ASP A 83 7.54 0.37 -6.22
N THR A 84 7.50 1.04 -5.07
CA THR A 84 6.24 1.47 -4.47
C THR A 84 5.81 2.67 -5.28
N SER A 85 4.87 2.45 -6.20
CA SER A 85 4.21 3.46 -7.02
C SER A 85 3.92 4.78 -6.28
N GLN A 86 3.57 5.87 -6.96
CA GLN A 86 3.49 7.21 -6.34
C GLN A 86 2.60 7.28 -5.10
N ARG A 87 1.62 6.38 -4.96
CA ARG A 87 0.74 6.27 -3.78
C ARG A 87 0.69 4.86 -3.20
N GLY A 88 1.74 4.08 -3.42
CA GLY A 88 1.95 2.75 -2.87
C GLY A 88 2.70 2.76 -1.53
N PHE A 89 2.76 1.58 -0.92
CA PHE A 89 3.64 1.32 0.22
C PHE A 89 4.02 -0.16 0.29
N ALA A 90 5.18 -0.43 0.87
CA ALA A 90 5.61 -1.73 1.36
C ALA A 90 6.00 -1.58 2.83
N THR A 91 5.62 -2.52 3.69
CA THR A 91 5.97 -2.47 5.12
C THR A 91 6.26 -3.87 5.64
N LEU A 92 7.33 -3.98 6.42
CA LEU A 92 7.63 -5.14 7.25
C LEU A 92 7.25 -4.81 8.69
N PHE A 93 6.40 -5.62 9.28
CA PHE A 93 6.02 -5.52 10.68
C PHE A 93 6.56 -6.70 11.47
N LEU A 94 6.82 -6.48 12.75
CA LEU A 94 6.76 -7.53 13.76
C LEU A 94 5.31 -7.95 13.97
N ARG A 95 5.09 -9.19 14.41
CA ARG A 95 3.74 -9.74 14.67
C ARG A 95 3.00 -9.01 15.79
N ASP A 96 3.71 -8.28 16.63
CA ASP A 96 3.18 -7.43 17.69
C ASP A 96 2.89 -5.99 17.24
N GLY A 97 2.95 -5.70 15.93
CA GLY A 97 2.52 -4.43 15.35
C GLY A 97 3.61 -3.36 15.18
N TRP A 98 4.85 -3.59 15.61
CA TRP A 98 5.93 -2.64 15.35
C TRP A 98 6.41 -2.70 13.91
N ILE A 99 6.73 -1.55 13.30
CA ILE A 99 7.30 -1.49 11.96
C ILE A 99 8.80 -1.69 12.01
N VAL A 100 9.30 -2.71 11.33
CA VAL A 100 10.73 -2.97 11.14
C VAL A 100 11.29 -2.09 10.02
N VAL A 101 10.59 -2.02 8.90
CA VAL A 101 10.98 -1.20 7.74
C VAL A 101 9.76 -0.83 6.91
N ARG A 102 9.80 0.33 6.25
CA ARG A 102 8.74 0.79 5.34
C ARG A 102 9.33 1.55 4.15
N ALA A 103 8.74 1.34 2.98
CA ALA A 103 8.90 2.19 1.80
C ALA A 103 7.54 2.73 1.33
N PRO A 104 7.42 4.02 0.96
CA PRO A 104 8.40 5.06 1.26
C PRO A 104 8.55 5.25 2.78
N ALA A 105 9.77 5.60 3.22
CA ALA A 105 10.07 5.79 4.64
C ALA A 105 9.24 6.94 5.23
N ASP A 106 8.69 6.72 6.42
CA ASP A 106 7.94 7.72 7.19
C ASP A 106 8.17 7.48 8.68
N ALA A 107 8.95 8.36 9.29
CA ALA A 107 9.37 8.23 10.69
C ALA A 107 8.18 8.29 11.67
N ALA A 108 7.14 9.08 11.37
CA ALA A 108 5.98 9.22 12.25
C ALA A 108 5.12 7.95 12.23
N ILE A 109 5.01 7.30 11.07
CA ILE A 109 4.35 6.00 10.93
C ILE A 109 5.17 4.91 11.60
N GLN A 110 6.49 4.88 11.38
CA GLN A 110 7.41 3.87 11.92
C GLN A 110 7.54 3.92 13.45
N ALA A 111 7.41 5.11 14.06
CA ALA A 111 7.54 5.28 15.52
C ALA A 111 6.34 4.78 16.34
N ARG A 112 5.27 4.31 15.70
CA ARG A 112 4.03 3.89 16.36
C ARG A 112 3.85 2.37 16.28
N ASN A 113 3.17 1.81 17.28
CA ASN A 113 2.74 0.43 17.25
C ASN A 113 1.36 0.32 16.54
N TRP A 114 1.24 -0.64 15.62
CA TRP A 114 0.07 -0.85 14.77
C TRP A 114 -0.82 -2.02 15.20
N ALA A 115 -0.56 -2.66 16.35
CA ALA A 115 -1.33 -3.82 16.82
C ALA A 115 -2.81 -3.51 17.03
N GLY A 116 -3.16 -2.25 17.34
CA GLY A 116 -4.55 -1.82 17.51
C GLY A 116 -5.32 -1.62 16.20
N THR A 117 -4.68 -1.80 15.04
CA THR A 117 -5.35 -1.57 13.74
C THR A 117 -6.13 -2.80 13.27
N PRO A 118 -7.12 -2.64 12.37
CA PRO A 118 -7.89 -3.76 11.83
C PRO A 118 -7.04 -4.85 11.17
N LEU A 119 -5.86 -4.50 10.63
CA LEU A 119 -4.92 -5.49 10.10
C LEU A 119 -4.54 -6.53 11.17
N PHE A 120 -4.18 -6.08 12.36
CA PHE A 120 -3.73 -6.96 13.45
C PHE A 120 -4.87 -7.51 14.29
N GLN A 121 -5.96 -6.76 14.47
CA GLN A 121 -7.11 -7.19 15.29
C GLN A 121 -8.08 -8.09 14.53
N ASP A 122 -8.34 -7.81 13.25
CA ASP A 122 -9.44 -8.46 12.51
C ASP A 122 -8.97 -9.34 11.36
N ARG A 123 -7.86 -8.99 10.69
CA ARG A 123 -7.43 -9.65 9.44
C ARG A 123 -6.47 -10.79 9.69
N ILE A 124 -5.29 -10.50 10.27
CA ILE A 124 -4.24 -11.49 10.56
C ILE A 124 -4.75 -12.70 11.37
N PRO A 125 -5.65 -12.55 12.37
CA PRO A 125 -6.17 -13.71 13.10
C PRO A 125 -7.05 -14.64 12.25
N LYS A 126 -7.65 -14.14 11.16
CA LYS A 126 -8.56 -14.91 10.29
C LYS A 126 -7.85 -15.58 9.14
N ALA A 127 -6.79 -14.98 8.61
CA ALA A 127 -6.03 -15.52 7.49
C ALA A 127 -4.56 -15.13 7.58
N ALA A 128 -3.66 -16.07 7.26
CA ALA A 128 -2.23 -15.76 7.17
C ALA A 128 -1.88 -14.94 5.93
N VAL A 129 -2.72 -14.97 4.89
CA VAL A 129 -2.59 -14.20 3.66
C VAL A 129 -3.97 -13.77 3.21
N ASP A 130 -4.14 -12.48 2.91
CA ASP A 130 -5.39 -11.94 2.35
C ASP A 130 -5.11 -10.63 1.60
N THR A 131 -6.03 -10.28 0.70
CA THR A 131 -6.04 -9.01 -0.04
C THR A 131 -7.31 -8.24 0.30
N VAL A 132 -7.13 -7.03 0.83
CA VAL A 132 -8.21 -6.23 1.39
C VAL A 132 -8.24 -4.86 0.73
N ARG A 133 -9.44 -4.36 0.47
CA ARG A 133 -9.68 -2.95 0.16
C ARG A 133 -10.12 -2.21 1.41
N GLN A 134 -9.38 -1.19 1.82
CA GLN A 134 -9.67 -0.43 3.04
C GLN A 134 -9.06 0.97 3.00
N THR A 135 -9.70 1.92 3.68
CA THR A 135 -9.10 3.20 4.03
C THR A 135 -8.10 3.03 5.16
N ILE A 136 -6.84 3.39 4.93
CA ILE A 136 -5.79 3.29 5.94
C ILE A 136 -5.85 4.51 6.85
N ALA A 137 -5.94 4.27 8.16
CA ALA A 137 -6.09 5.34 9.17
C ALA A 137 -4.89 6.29 9.27
N ALA A 138 -3.73 5.90 8.74
CA ALA A 138 -2.50 6.70 8.74
C ALA A 138 -2.68 8.05 8.03
N ASP A 139 -3.37 8.03 6.89
CA ASP A 139 -3.46 9.15 5.94
C ASP A 139 -4.86 9.28 5.31
N ASN A 140 -5.81 8.45 5.75
CA ASN A 140 -7.19 8.43 5.28
C ASN A 140 -7.34 8.17 3.77
N VAL A 141 -6.38 7.47 3.15
CA VAL A 141 -6.44 7.09 1.74
C VAL A 141 -6.95 5.65 1.59
N GLU A 142 -7.89 5.46 0.66
CA GLU A 142 -8.41 4.14 0.29
C GLU A 142 -7.40 3.37 -0.55
N ARG A 143 -7.03 2.18 -0.08
CA ARG A 143 -6.03 1.31 -0.70
C ARG A 143 -6.55 -0.09 -0.88
N ILE A 144 -6.06 -0.75 -1.93
CA ILE A 144 -6.06 -2.21 -2.00
C ILE A 144 -4.68 -2.65 -1.52
N TYR A 145 -4.64 -3.46 -0.49
CA TYR A 145 -3.40 -3.97 0.07
C TYR A 145 -3.49 -5.47 0.34
N THR A 146 -2.34 -6.14 0.26
CA THR A 146 -2.17 -7.54 0.61
C THR A 146 -1.23 -7.64 1.79
N TYR A 147 -1.45 -8.62 2.64
CA TYR A 147 -0.50 -8.98 3.67
C TYR A 147 -0.21 -10.48 3.67
N ARG A 148 0.95 -10.83 4.23
CA ARG A 148 1.39 -12.20 4.46
C ARG A 148 2.12 -12.29 5.80
N VAL A 149 1.64 -13.17 6.66
CA VAL A 149 2.35 -13.61 7.87
C VAL A 149 3.41 -14.63 7.45
N LEU A 150 4.65 -14.45 7.88
CA LEU A 150 5.73 -15.40 7.61
C LEU A 150 5.61 -16.59 8.57
N PRO A 151 5.64 -17.85 8.09
CA PRO A 151 5.51 -19.02 8.96
C PRO A 151 6.65 -19.18 9.97
N ASP A 152 7.89 -18.92 9.52
CA ASP A 152 9.11 -19.22 10.28
C ASP A 152 9.71 -18.02 11.02
N ALA A 153 9.03 -16.87 10.97
CA ALA A 153 9.47 -15.64 11.62
C ALA A 153 8.27 -14.88 12.18
N PRO A 154 8.42 -14.15 13.30
CA PRO A 154 7.36 -13.31 13.86
C PRO A 154 7.21 -12.02 13.04
N LEU A 155 7.11 -12.14 11.72
CA LEU A 155 7.11 -11.05 10.75
C LEU A 155 5.85 -11.09 9.90
N VAL A 156 5.39 -9.91 9.52
CA VAL A 156 4.27 -9.70 8.60
C VAL A 156 4.70 -8.72 7.52
N VAL A 157 4.61 -9.14 6.26
CA VAL A 157 4.83 -8.25 5.12
C VAL A 157 3.48 -7.72 4.65
N SER A 158 3.41 -6.43 4.37
CA SER A 158 2.25 -5.78 3.79
C SER A 158 2.67 -4.92 2.60
N PHE A 159 1.90 -4.97 1.52
CA PHE A 159 2.10 -4.14 0.34
C PHE A 159 0.75 -3.65 -0.16
N GLY A 160 0.66 -2.38 -0.53
CA GLY A 160 -0.60 -1.83 -1.04
C GLY A 160 -0.42 -0.61 -1.91
N VAL A 161 -1.46 -0.33 -2.69
CA VAL A 161 -1.52 0.79 -3.63
C VAL A 161 -2.84 1.53 -3.47
N SER A 162 -2.83 2.84 -3.70
CA SER A 162 -4.06 3.62 -3.63
C SER A 162 -5.02 3.20 -4.74
N LEU A 163 -6.32 3.15 -4.41
CA LEU A 163 -7.33 2.81 -5.39
C LEU A 163 -7.35 3.83 -6.55
N THR A 164 -7.09 5.10 -6.24
CA THR A 164 -7.01 6.17 -7.25
C THR A 164 -5.94 5.92 -8.30
N GLU A 165 -4.79 5.37 -7.89
CA GLU A 165 -3.68 5.06 -8.79
C GLU A 165 -3.98 3.83 -9.63
N VAL A 166 -4.51 2.76 -9.02
CA VAL A 166 -4.96 1.57 -9.76
C VAL A 166 -5.98 1.91 -10.83
N LEU A 167 -6.91 2.82 -10.53
CA LEU A 167 -7.98 3.23 -11.44
C LEU A 167 -7.58 4.33 -12.42
N ALA A 168 -6.42 4.97 -12.28
CA ALA A 168 -6.04 6.13 -13.09
C ALA A 168 -6.12 5.83 -14.60
N SER A 169 -5.46 4.76 -15.03
CA SER A 169 -5.46 4.34 -16.45
C SER A 169 -6.86 3.93 -16.95
N TRP A 170 -7.71 3.40 -16.06
CA TRP A 170 -9.09 3.07 -16.39
C TRP A 170 -9.93 4.34 -16.60
N HIS A 171 -9.74 5.36 -15.76
CA HIS A 171 -10.43 6.64 -15.89
C HIS A 171 -10.06 7.35 -17.20
N GLU A 172 -8.78 7.35 -17.59
CA GLU A 172 -8.34 7.92 -18.88
C GLU A 172 -9.00 7.21 -20.06
N ARG A 173 -8.95 5.86 -20.10
CA ARG A 173 -9.60 5.08 -21.15
C ARG A 173 -11.12 5.30 -21.18
N ARG A 174 -11.75 5.41 -20.01
CA ARG A 174 -13.19 5.69 -19.90
C ARG A 174 -13.53 7.06 -20.52
N GLN A 175 -12.73 8.09 -20.27
CA GLN A 175 -12.94 9.41 -20.85
C GLN A 175 -12.77 9.38 -22.37
N LEU A 176 -11.72 8.74 -22.87
CA LEU A 176 -11.48 8.60 -24.32
C LEU A 176 -12.62 7.84 -25.01
N HIS A 177 -13.01 6.67 -24.48
CA HIS A 177 -14.11 5.88 -25.04
C HIS A 177 -15.44 6.63 -24.97
N GLY A 178 -15.68 7.37 -23.89
CA GLY A 178 -16.84 8.24 -23.75
C GLY A 178 -16.89 9.34 -24.82
N ALA A 179 -15.76 9.99 -25.09
CA ALA A 179 -15.65 11.00 -26.14
C ALA A 179 -15.88 10.42 -27.54
N ILE A 180 -15.32 9.23 -27.83
CA ILE A 180 -15.52 8.51 -29.10
C ILE A 180 -17.01 8.15 -29.28
N LEU A 181 -17.65 7.58 -28.25
CA LEU A 181 -19.08 7.25 -28.27
C LEU A 181 -19.94 8.50 -28.51
N LEU A 182 -19.65 9.60 -27.81
CA LEU A 182 -20.35 10.86 -27.99
C LEU A 182 -20.19 11.41 -29.42
N ALA A 183 -18.97 11.40 -29.96
CA ALA A 183 -18.70 11.84 -31.33
C ALA A 183 -19.45 10.98 -32.36
N ALA A 184 -19.48 9.65 -32.18
CA ALA A 184 -20.22 8.74 -33.04
C ALA A 184 -21.74 9.01 -33.00
N LEU A 185 -22.30 9.24 -31.81
CA LEU A 185 -23.72 9.58 -31.64
C LEU A 185 -24.07 10.91 -32.33
N LEU A 186 -23.22 11.93 -32.19
CA LEU A 186 -23.41 13.21 -32.86
C LEU A 186 -23.30 13.09 -34.39
N ALA A 187 -22.36 12.29 -34.90
CA ALA A 187 -22.23 12.02 -36.34
C ALA A 187 -23.46 11.31 -36.90
N LEU A 188 -23.97 10.29 -36.20
CA LEU A 188 -25.20 9.58 -36.57
C LEU A 188 -26.43 10.50 -36.51
N ALA A 189 -26.56 11.31 -35.46
CA ALA A 189 -27.63 12.28 -35.33
C ALA A 189 -27.58 13.31 -36.48
N GLY A 190 -26.40 13.84 -36.79
CA GLY A 190 -26.15 14.75 -37.90
C GLY A 190 -26.48 14.12 -39.26
N ALA A 191 -26.04 12.90 -39.52
CA ALA A 191 -26.35 12.15 -40.74
C ALA A 191 -27.86 11.90 -40.88
N SER A 192 -28.54 11.52 -39.78
CA SER A 192 -29.99 11.31 -39.77
C SER A 192 -30.76 12.60 -40.06
N TRP A 193 -30.27 13.73 -39.55
CA TRP A 193 -30.85 15.05 -39.76
C TRP A 193 -30.63 15.52 -41.20
N ALA A 194 -29.41 15.41 -41.71
CA ALA A 194 -29.07 15.71 -43.10
C ALA A 194 -29.92 14.86 -44.08
N ALA A 195 -30.07 13.56 -43.83
CA ALA A 195 -30.90 12.67 -44.63
C ALA A 195 -32.40 13.03 -44.58
N ARG A 196 -32.91 13.50 -43.42
CA ARG A 196 -34.29 14.03 -43.31
C ARG A 196 -34.45 15.33 -44.09
N CYS A 197 -33.51 16.26 -43.96
CA CYS A 197 -33.51 17.53 -44.69
C CYS A 197 -33.39 17.34 -46.21
N ALA A 198 -32.59 16.38 -46.68
CA ALA A 198 -32.49 16.06 -48.10
C ALA A 198 -33.80 15.49 -48.65
N ARG A 199 -34.46 14.60 -47.90
CA ARG A 199 -35.78 14.05 -48.28
C ARG A 199 -36.88 15.10 -48.34
N SER A 200 -36.92 16.04 -47.37
CA SER A 200 -37.91 17.13 -47.38
C SER A 200 -37.71 18.10 -48.54
N ARG A 201 -36.46 18.44 -48.88
CA ARG A 201 -36.13 19.25 -50.08
C ARG A 201 -36.56 18.56 -51.37
N SER A 202 -36.35 17.24 -51.48
CA SER A 202 -36.76 16.45 -52.65
C SER A 202 -38.29 16.34 -52.80
N ALA A 203 -39.04 16.31 -51.70
CA ALA A 203 -40.50 16.40 -51.74
C ALA A 203 -40.97 17.76 -52.28
N LYS A 204 -40.38 18.86 -51.79
CA LYS A 204 -40.72 20.22 -52.24
C LYS A 204 -40.41 20.45 -53.73
N ARG A 205 -39.23 20.00 -54.20
CA ARG A 205 -38.85 20.08 -55.63
C ARG A 205 -39.74 19.26 -56.57
N ARG A 206 -40.38 18.19 -56.09
CA ARG A 206 -41.37 17.43 -56.87
C ARG A 206 -42.69 18.19 -56.97
N GLY A 207 -43.17 18.76 -55.85
CA GLY A 207 -44.36 19.62 -55.83
C GLY A 207 -44.24 20.84 -56.75
N ASP A 208 -43.11 21.55 -56.71
CA ASP A 208 -42.89 22.74 -57.54
C ASP A 208 -42.83 22.42 -59.04
N ARG A 209 -42.37 21.22 -59.41
CA ARG A 209 -42.37 20.75 -60.82
C ARG A 209 -43.78 20.45 -61.32
N CYS A 210 -44.61 19.76 -60.53
CA CYS A 210 -46.01 19.52 -60.88
C CYS A 210 -46.82 20.83 -60.95
N ALA A 211 -46.57 21.77 -60.04
CA ALA A 211 -47.22 23.09 -60.05
C ALA A 211 -46.86 23.91 -61.30
N ARG A 212 -45.60 23.88 -61.75
CA ARG A 212 -45.18 24.53 -63.01
C ARG A 212 -45.76 23.85 -64.24
N ALA A 213 -45.77 22.51 -64.29
CA ALA A 213 -46.37 21.78 -65.41
C ALA A 213 -47.88 22.07 -65.54
N ARG A 214 -48.62 22.15 -64.43
CA ARG A 214 -50.05 22.53 -64.44
C ARG A 214 -50.29 23.95 -64.94
N ARG A 215 -49.41 24.91 -64.61
CA ARG A 215 -49.53 26.29 -65.11
C ARG A 215 -49.20 26.41 -66.59
N ALA A 216 -48.22 25.65 -67.09
CA ALA A 216 -47.87 25.62 -68.50
C ALA A 216 -48.95 24.99 -69.39
N PHE A 217 -49.79 24.11 -68.84
CA PHE A 217 -50.92 23.49 -69.55
C PHE A 217 -52.21 24.32 -69.51
N ALA A 218 -52.28 25.34 -68.65
CA ALA A 218 -53.44 26.19 -68.45
C ALA A 218 -53.30 27.57 -69.14
N ALA A 219 -52.23 27.76 -69.90
CA ALA A 219 -51.96 28.92 -70.76
C ALA A 219 -51.98 28.46 -72.22
#